data_AF-A0A261Q227-F1
#
_entry.id   AF-A0A261Q227-F1
#
_cell.length_a   1.000
_cell.length_b   1.000
_cell.length_c   1.000
_cell.angle_alpha   90.00
_cell.angle_beta   90.00
_cell.angle_gamma   90.00
#
_symmetry.space_group_name_H-M   'P 1'
#
loop_
_entity.id
_entity.type
_entity.pdbx_description
1 polymer ?
#
loop_
_entity_poly.entity_id
_entity_poly.type
_entity_poly.pdbx_seq_one_letter_code
_entity_poly.pdbx_strand_id
1 'polypeptide(L)' 'MKPSETYLAFIHDVLITVHSGIHELQGRLAFCDPAERDYIEGRIFSYNEFLQTLQTSAREFGLSEEIGL' A
#
# COMPACT_ATOMS: atom_id res chain seq x y z
N MET A 1 -3.89 -23.45 -4.23
CA MET A 1 -4.28 -23.71 -2.83
C MET A 1 -4.92 -22.44 -2.32
N LYS A 2 -6.15 -22.47 -1.80
CA LYS A 2 -6.77 -21.25 -1.28
C LYS A 2 -6.00 -20.79 -0.03
N PRO A 3 -5.65 -19.50 0.10
CA PRO A 3 -5.03 -18.97 1.30
C PRO A 3 -5.96 -19.17 2.51
N SER A 4 -5.37 -19.30 3.70
CA SER A 4 -6.16 -19.35 4.93
C SER A 4 -6.77 -17.98 5.23
N GLU A 5 -7.90 -17.96 5.94
CA GLU A 5 -8.53 -16.70 6.39
C GLU A 5 -7.58 -15.84 7.22
N THR A 6 -6.74 -16.47 8.06
CA THR A 6 -5.70 -15.76 8.83
C THR A 6 -4.67 -15.09 7.93
N TYR A 7 -4.28 -15.74 6.83
CA TYR A 7 -3.35 -15.14 5.87
C TYR A 7 -4.00 -13.96 5.13
N LEU A 8 -5.26 -14.09 4.71
CA LEU A 8 -5.99 -12.99 4.07
C LEU A 8 -6.16 -11.81 5.02
N ALA A 9 -6.50 -12.03 6.29
CA ALA A 9 -6.59 -10.99 7.30
C ALA A 9 -5.26 -10.25 7.48
N PHE A 10 -4.13 -10.99 7.55
CA PHE A 10 -2.80 -10.38 7.61
C PHE A 10 -2.51 -9.50 6.39
N ILE A 11 -2.81 -9.97 5.18
CA ILE A 11 -2.61 -9.17 3.96
C ILE A 11 -3.50 -7.92 3.97
N HIS A 12 -4.76 -8.03 4.38
CA HIS A 12 -5.64 -6.88 4.51
C HIS A 12 -5.13 -5.87 5.54
N ASP A 13 -4.62 -6.30 6.69
CA ASP A 13 -4.03 -5.39 7.69
C ASP A 13 -2.82 -4.64 7.13
N VAL A 14 -1.97 -5.31 6.35
CA VAL A 14 -0.85 -4.67 5.65
C VAL A 14 -1.36 -3.63 4.64
N LEU A 15 -2.35 -3.99 3.81
CA LEU A 15 -2.93 -3.08 2.81
C LEU A 15 -3.56 -1.85 3.46
N ILE A 16 -4.37 -2.05 4.51
CA ILE A 16 -4.98 -0.97 5.29
C ILE A 16 -3.91 -0.05 5.85
N THR A 17 -2.83 -0.60 6.41
CA THR A 17 -1.74 0.18 6.99
C THR A 17 -1.05 1.03 5.93
N VAL A 18 -0.75 0.46 4.76
CA VAL A 18 -0.11 1.17 3.64
C VAL A 18 -1.02 2.29 3.11
N HIS A 19 -2.30 2.00 2.86
CA HIS A 19 -3.25 3.01 2.39
C HIS A 19 -3.47 4.14 3.40
N SER A 20 -3.56 3.81 4.69
CA SER A 20 -3.63 4.81 5.76
C SER A 20 -2.38 5.70 5.78
N GLY A 21 -1.19 5.09 5.65
CA GLY A 21 0.07 5.83 5.58
C GLY A 21 0.15 6.76 4.36
N ILE A 22 -0.31 6.32 3.19
CA ILE A 22 -0.42 7.19 2.00
C ILE A 22 -1.34 8.37 2.29
N HIS A 23 -2.53 8.11 2.84
CA HIS A 23 -3.51 9.15 3.14
C HIS A 23 -2.96 10.19 4.13
N GLU A 24 -2.29 9.75 5.19
CA GLU A 24 -1.64 10.64 6.16
C GLU A 24 -0.54 11.49 5.50
N LEU A 25 0.33 10.87 4.71
CA LEU A 25 1.42 11.58 4.02
C LEU A 25 0.88 12.59 3.00
N GLN A 26 -0.18 12.26 2.28
CA GLN A 26 -0.87 13.20 1.38
C GLN A 26 -1.46 14.39 2.15
N GLY A 27 -2.06 14.13 3.31
CA GLY A 27 -2.55 15.19 4.21
C GLY A 27 -1.40 16.10 4.69
N ARG A 28 -0.26 15.51 5.05
CA ARG A 28 0.94 16.26 5.47
C ARG A 28 1.58 17.05 4.32
N LEU A 29 1.59 16.51 3.10
CA LEU A 29 2.17 17.15 1.91
C LEU A 29 1.54 18.52 1.63
N ALA A 30 0.27 18.71 1.99
CA ALA A 30 -0.43 19.99 1.81
C ALA A 30 0.11 21.12 2.71
N PHE A 31 0.78 20.79 3.81
CA PHE A 31 1.20 21.75 4.85
C PHE A 31 2.67 21.63 5.26
N CYS A 32 3.44 20.73 4.63
CA CYS A 32 4.84 20.49 5.02
C CYS A 32 5.76 21.65 4.60
N ASP A 33 6.88 21.77 5.29
CA ASP A 33 7.95 22.67 4.86
C ASP A 33 8.52 22.22 3.51
N PRO A 34 8.98 23.14 2.65
CA PRO A 34 9.57 22.77 1.36
C PRO A 34 10.74 21.78 1.47
N ALA A 35 11.49 21.84 2.58
CA ALA A 35 12.61 20.93 2.83
C ALA A 35 12.19 19.48 3.11
N GLU A 36 10.96 19.24 3.56
CA GLU A 36 10.43 17.91 3.86
C GLU A 36 9.66 17.29 2.69
N ARG A 37 9.32 18.11 1.67
CA ARG A 37 8.46 17.75 0.56
C ARG A 37 8.98 16.54 -0.21
N ASP A 38 10.24 16.57 -0.62
CA ASP A 38 10.87 15.50 -1.41
C ASP A 38 10.87 14.17 -0.64
N TYR A 39 11.07 14.22 0.68
CA TYR A 39 11.00 13.04 1.54
C TYR A 39 9.58 12.46 1.59
N ILE A 40 8.56 13.31 1.79
CA ILE A 40 7.16 12.88 1.83
C ILE A 40 6.72 12.30 0.48
N GLU A 41 7.04 12.98 -0.63
CA GLU A 41 6.74 12.51 -1.99
C GLU A 41 7.44 11.18 -2.28
N GLY A 42 8.71 11.03 -1.89
CA GLY A 42 9.44 9.77 -2.03
C GLY A 42 8.85 8.61 -1.22
N ARG A 43 8.32 8.90 -0.01
CA ARG A 43 7.61 7.89 0.81
C ARG A 43 6.29 7.47 0.18
N ILE A 44 5.50 8.42 -0.32
CA ILE A 44 4.24 8.14 -1.04
C ILE A 44 4.54 7.30 -2.29
N PHE A 45 5.55 7.68 -3.07
CA PHE A 45 6.00 6.93 -4.24
C PHE A 45 6.34 5.48 -3.87
N SER A 46 7.14 5.27 -2.82
CA SER A 46 7.54 3.93 -2.37
C SER A 46 6.34 3.05 -1.97
N TYR A 47 5.34 3.63 -1.30
CA TYR A 47 4.12 2.87 -0.97
C TYR A 47 3.32 2.48 -2.20
N ASN A 48 3.22 3.37 -3.19
CA ASN A 48 2.53 3.05 -4.44
C ASN A 48 3.26 1.96 -5.24
N GLU A 49 4.58 1.99 -5.31
CA GLU A 49 5.38 0.92 -5.95
C GLU A 49 5.17 -0.43 -5.26
N PHE A 50 5.12 -0.45 -3.93
CA PHE A 50 4.81 -1.65 -3.16
C PHE A 50 3.41 -2.19 -3.52
N LEU A 51 2.39 -1.34 -3.55
CA LEU A 51 1.02 -1.73 -3.92
C LEU A 51 0.94 -2.27 -5.35
N GLN A 52 1.60 -1.62 -6.31
CA GLN A 52 1.63 -2.08 -7.70
C GLN A 52 2.33 -3.43 -7.85
N THR A 53 3.43 -3.64 -7.11
CA THR A 53 4.14 -4.93 -7.07
C THR A 53 3.25 -6.03 -6.50
N LEU A 54 2.52 -5.73 -5.42
CA LEU A 54 1.62 -6.68 -4.78
C LEU A 54 0.43 -7.01 -5.69
N GLN A 55 -0.18 -6.02 -6.33
CA GLN A 55 -1.27 -6.21 -7.29
C GLN A 55 -0.82 -7.04 -8.52
N THR A 56 0.39 -6.79 -9.02
CA THR A 56 0.94 -7.55 -10.16
C THR A 56 1.19 -9.00 -9.76
N SER A 57 1.86 -9.23 -8.62
CA SER A 57 2.05 -10.58 -8.07
C SER A 57 0.70 -11.28 -7.85
N ALA A 58 -0.27 -10.61 -7.25
CA ALA A 58 -1.59 -11.18 -6.98
C ALA A 58 -2.31 -11.65 -8.24
N ARG A 59 -2.22 -10.88 -9.33
CA ARG A 59 -2.75 -11.28 -10.64
C ARG A 59 -2.04 -12.50 -11.19
N GLU A 60 -0.71 -12.54 -11.13
CA GLU A 60 0.10 -13.66 -11.62
C GLU A 60 -0.21 -14.98 -10.87
N PHE A 61 -0.50 -14.89 -9.57
CA PHE A 61 -0.85 -16.05 -8.74
C PHE A 61 -2.37 -16.33 -8.69
N GLY A 62 -3.21 -15.54 -9.36
CA GLY A 62 -4.67 -15.71 -9.35
C GLY A 62 -5.34 -15.42 -8.00
N LEU A 63 -4.77 -14.50 -7.22
CA LEU A 63 -5.20 -14.16 -5.85
C LEU A 63 -5.89 -12.77 -5.73
N SER A 64 -5.95 -11.98 -6.81
CA SER A 64 -6.49 -10.61 -6.80
C SER A 64 -7.85 -10.47 -6.11
N GLU A 65 -8.81 -11.34 -6.43
CA GLU A 65 -10.15 -11.30 -5.82
C GLU A 65 -10.12 -11.65 -4.33
N GLU A 66 -9.22 -12.53 -3.90
CA GLU A 66 -9.15 -13.01 -2.52
C GLU A 66 -8.53 -11.98 -1.57
N ILE A 67 -7.59 -11.16 -2.06
CA ILE A 67 -6.87 -10.15 -1.27
C ILE A 67 -7.38 -8.72 -1.49
N GLY A 68 -8.33 -8.52 -2.43
CA GLY A 68 -8.94 -7.22 -2.70
C GLY A 68 -8.05 -6.22 -3.47
N LEU A 69 -7.22 -6.70 -4.40
CA LEU A 69 -6.28 -5.89 -5.22
C LEU A 69 -6.53 -5.98 -6.73
#